data_AF-A0A7J5ZWV1-F1
#
_entry.id   AF-A0A7J5ZWV1-F1
#
_cell.length_a   1.000
_cell.length_b   1.000
_cell.length_c   1.000
_cell.angle_alpha   90.00
_cell.angle_beta   90.00
_cell.angle_gamma   90.00
#
_symmetry.space_group_name_H-M   'P 1'
#
loop_
_entity.id
_entity.type
_entity.pdbx_description
1 polymer ?
#
loop_
_entity_poly.entity_id
_entity_poly.type
_entity_poly.pdbx_seq_one_letter_code
_entity_poly.pdbx_strand_id
1 'polypeptide(L)'
;MFIRTYGNLFMQNSEIFEDLFSELRRYYTGGNVNLEEMLGEFWARLLEKIFQFQNSQFSFTDEYLECVSKYTDQLKPFRDTPRKLKVQITRALAAARTFVQGLMVGREVANRVAKVRQSLLQHPITASWKA
;
A
#
# COMPACT_ATOMS: atom_id res chain seq x y z
N MET A 1 -13.49 -15.19 4.70
CA MET A 1 -12.60 -16.17 4.05
C MET A 1 -11.55 -16.67 5.04
N PHE A 2 -10.60 -15.84 5.50
CA PHE A 2 -9.53 -16.26 6.43
C PHE A 2 -10.00 -16.87 7.76
N ILE A 3 -11.03 -16.30 8.41
CA ILE A 3 -11.63 -16.88 9.63
C ILE A 3 -12.14 -18.31 9.39
N ARG A 4 -12.71 -18.59 8.21
CA ARG A 4 -13.23 -19.93 7.87
C ARG A 4 -12.11 -20.94 7.61
N THR A 5 -10.96 -20.49 7.11
CA THR A 5 -9.83 -21.37 6.74
C THR A 5 -8.86 -21.58 7.90
N TYR A 6 -8.57 -20.54 8.67
CA TYR A 6 -7.53 -20.53 9.70
C TYR A 6 -8.07 -20.34 11.13
N GLY A 7 -9.37 -20.10 11.28
CA GLY A 7 -10.04 -20.04 12.59
C GLY A 7 -9.38 -19.09 13.57
N ASN A 8 -9.14 -19.58 14.79
CA ASN A 8 -8.51 -18.82 15.88
C ASN A 8 -7.12 -18.28 15.54
N LEU A 9 -6.33 -18.98 14.73
CA LEU A 9 -4.99 -18.53 14.36
C LEU A 9 -5.03 -17.16 13.68
N PHE A 10 -5.99 -16.98 12.77
CA PHE A 10 -6.21 -15.68 12.12
C PHE A 10 -6.80 -14.66 13.09
N MET A 11 -7.77 -15.04 13.94
CA MET A 11 -8.40 -14.09 14.86
C MET A 11 -7.43 -13.52 15.91
N GLN A 12 -6.46 -14.32 16.36
CA GLN A 12 -5.45 -13.88 17.33
C GLN A 12 -4.34 -13.01 16.71
N ASN A 13 -4.20 -13.02 15.39
CA ASN A 13 -3.12 -12.34 14.67
C ASN A 13 -3.65 -11.45 13.53
N SER A 14 -4.94 -11.06 13.59
CA SER A 14 -5.59 -10.29 12.52
C SER A 14 -4.98 -8.91 12.37
N GLU A 15 -4.44 -8.35 13.45
CA GLU A 15 -3.73 -7.06 13.49
C GLU A 15 -2.62 -6.97 12.43
N ILE A 16 -1.88 -8.05 12.17
CA ILE A 16 -0.83 -8.08 11.13
C ILE A 16 -1.41 -7.75 9.74
N PHE A 17 -2.62 -8.24 9.45
CA PHE A 17 -3.30 -7.96 8.20
C PHE A 17 -3.94 -6.57 8.20
N GLU A 18 -4.49 -6.13 9.34
CA GLU A 18 -5.06 -4.79 9.49
C GLU A 18 -4.01 -3.69 9.28
N ASP A 19 -2.82 -3.86 9.86
CA ASP A 19 -1.64 -3.00 9.68
C ASP A 19 -1.25 -2.92 8.20
N LEU A 20 -1.13 -4.08 7.53
CA LEU A 20 -0.83 -4.15 6.11
C LEU A 20 -1.83 -3.34 5.28
N PHE A 21 -3.13 -3.54 5.50
CA PHE A 21 -4.16 -2.80 4.77
C PHE A 21 -4.18 -1.31 5.11
N SER A 22 -3.82 -0.94 6.35
CA SER A 22 -3.66 0.45 6.75
C SER A 22 -2.55 1.14 5.98
N GLU A 23 -1.37 0.51 5.90
CA GLU A 23 -0.23 1.06 5.17
C GLU A 23 -0.45 1.10 3.66
N LEU A 24 -1.11 0.10 3.08
CA LEU A 24 -1.51 0.13 1.66
C LEU A 24 -2.45 1.31 1.37
N ARG A 25 -3.41 1.59 2.27
CA ARG A 25 -4.27 2.77 2.16
C ARG A 25 -3.48 4.06 2.30
N ARG A 26 -2.56 4.14 3.27
CA ARG A 26 -1.68 5.30 3.46
C ARG A 26 -0.83 5.59 2.23
N TYR A 27 -0.29 4.55 1.58
CA TYR A 27 0.44 4.71 0.32
C TYR A 27 -0.49 5.26 -0.77
N TYR A 28 -1.67 4.67 -0.93
CA TYR A 28 -2.62 5.08 -1.95
C TYR A 28 -3.08 6.53 -1.80
N THR A 29 -3.33 7.00 -0.57
CA THR A 29 -3.82 8.36 -0.29
C THR A 29 -2.76 9.44 -0.34
N GLY A 30 -1.51 9.11 -0.68
CA GLY A 30 -0.44 10.09 -0.86
C GLY A 30 0.63 10.07 0.23
N GLY A 31 0.51 9.20 1.24
CA GLY A 31 1.52 9.05 2.28
C GLY A 31 2.89 8.64 1.75
N ASN A 32 3.93 9.04 2.50
CA ASN A 32 5.30 8.60 2.26
C ASN A 32 5.48 7.21 2.89
N VAL A 33 5.25 6.17 2.07
CA VAL A 33 5.32 4.76 2.46
C VAL A 33 6.25 4.07 1.48
N ASN A 34 7.25 3.34 1.99
CA ASN A 34 8.04 2.42 1.19
C ASN A 34 7.31 1.07 1.09
N LEU A 35 6.67 0.80 -0.05
CA LEU A 35 5.90 -0.43 -0.25
C LEU A 35 6.76 -1.70 -0.13
N GLU A 36 8.02 -1.65 -0.53
CA GLU A 36 8.90 -2.83 -0.49
C GLU A 36 9.24 -3.21 0.95
N GLU A 37 9.62 -2.23 1.76
CA GLU A 37 9.93 -2.39 3.17
C GLU A 37 8.71 -2.85 3.96
N MET A 38 7.56 -2.17 3.79
CA MET A 38 6.32 -2.52 4.47
C MET A 38 5.85 -3.95 4.13
N LEU A 39 5.94 -4.35 2.86
CA LEU A 39 5.61 -5.73 2.49
C LEU A 39 6.61 -6.72 3.07
N GLY A 40 7.90 -6.37 3.13
CA GLY A 40 8.93 -7.18 3.78
C GLY A 40 8.64 -7.42 5.26
N GLU A 41 8.31 -6.36 5.99
CA GLU A 41 7.94 -6.43 7.41
C GLU A 41 6.70 -7.31 7.62
N PHE A 42 5.66 -7.14 6.79
CA PHE A 42 4.47 -7.99 6.83
C PHE A 42 4.82 -9.48 6.70
N TRP A 43 5.68 -9.84 5.74
CA TRP A 43 6.06 -11.23 5.52
C TRP A 43 6.94 -11.80 6.64
N ALA A 44 7.81 -10.98 7.23
CA ALA A 44 8.61 -11.37 8.39
C ALA A 44 7.71 -11.65 9.60
N ARG A 45 6.85 -10.70 9.99
CA ARG A 45 5.89 -10.86 11.09
C ARG A 45 4.97 -12.07 10.87
N LEU A 46 4.50 -12.27 9.65
CA LEU A 46 3.66 -13.41 9.31
C LEU A 46 4.40 -14.75 9.42
N LEU A 47 5.67 -14.79 9.00
CA LEU A 47 6.52 -15.98 9.14
C LEU A 47 6.69 -16.37 10.60
N GLU A 48 7.02 -15.42 11.46
CA GLU A 48 7.25 -15.67 12.88
C GLU A 48 6.01 -16.28 13.54
N LYS A 49 4.81 -15.74 13.27
CA LYS A 49 3.55 -16.30 13.80
C LYS A 49 3.25 -17.70 13.29
N ILE A 50 3.48 -17.96 12.00
CA ILE A 50 3.27 -19.29 11.42
C ILE A 50 4.29 -20.28 11.97
N PHE A 51 5.54 -19.87 12.15
CA PHE A 51 6.61 -20.70 12.69
C PHE A 51 6.33 -21.10 14.14
N GLN A 52 5.95 -20.14 14.98
CA GLN A 52 5.50 -20.40 16.36
C GLN A 52 4.29 -21.33 16.39
N PHE A 53 3.31 -21.12 15.51
CA PHE A 53 2.12 -21.97 15.45
C PHE A 53 2.44 -23.42 15.05
N GLN A 54 3.26 -23.63 14.02
CA GLN A 54 3.65 -24.97 13.59
C GLN A 54 4.51 -25.71 14.63
N ASN A 55 5.22 -24.95 15.48
CA ASN A 55 6.14 -25.47 16.48
C ASN A 55 5.67 -25.13 17.90
N SER A 56 4.35 -25.17 18.15
CA SER A 56 3.74 -24.71 19.40
C SER A 56 4.19 -25.45 20.66
N GLN A 57 4.87 -26.59 20.51
CA GLN A 57 5.49 -27.34 21.59
C GLN A 57 6.79 -26.71 22.12
N PHE A 58 7.35 -25.73 21.41
CA PHE A 58 8.57 -25.02 21.76
C PHE A 58 8.27 -23.56 22.08
N SER A 59 9.12 -22.97 22.93
CA SER A 59 9.16 -21.53 23.15
C SER A 59 10.36 -20.96 22.41
N PHE A 60 10.16 -19.82 21.74
CA PHE A 60 11.17 -19.15 20.94
C PHE A 60 11.36 -17.72 21.48
N THR A 61 12.61 -17.29 21.61
CA THR A 61 12.92 -15.89 21.95
C THR A 61 12.79 -15.00 20.71
N ASP A 62 12.67 -13.70 20.92
CA ASP A 62 12.58 -12.74 19.81
C ASP A 62 13.84 -12.76 18.94
N GLU A 63 15.03 -12.95 19.53
CA GLU A 63 16.29 -13.07 18.79
C GLU A 63 16.31 -14.32 17.89
N TYR A 64 15.70 -15.42 18.34
CA TYR A 64 15.58 -16.62 17.53
C TYR A 64 14.64 -16.39 16.34
N LEU A 65 13.51 -15.72 16.57
CA LEU A 65 12.54 -15.41 15.51
C LEU A 65 13.12 -14.40 14.51
N GLU A 66 13.87 -13.41 14.96
CA GLU A 66 14.59 -12.48 14.07
C GLU A 66 15.61 -13.25 13.21
N CYS A 67 16.29 -14.23 13.80
CA CYS A 67 17.19 -15.13 13.07
C CYS A 67 16.42 -15.92 11.99
N VAL A 68 15.26 -16.51 12.32
CA VAL A 68 14.40 -17.20 11.33
C VAL A 68 14.02 -16.25 10.19
N SER A 69 13.61 -15.03 10.51
CA SER A 69 13.25 -13.99 9.54
C SER A 69 14.41 -13.66 8.59
N LYS A 70 15.67 -13.69 9.04
CA LYS A 70 16.86 -13.47 8.19
C LYS A 70 17.07 -14.54 7.10
N TYR A 71 16.60 -15.76 7.30
CA TYR A 71 16.74 -16.86 6.33
C TYR A 71 15.52 -17.00 5.38
N THR A 72 14.54 -16.11 5.47
CA THR A 72 13.30 -16.16 4.68
C THR A 72 13.56 -16.25 3.17
N ASP A 73 14.51 -15.48 2.64
CA ASP A 73 14.82 -15.44 1.21
C ASP A 73 15.43 -16.75 0.69
N GLN A 74 16.20 -17.42 1.54
CA GLN A 74 16.85 -18.69 1.21
C GLN A 74 15.86 -19.86 1.30
N LEU A 75 15.08 -19.90 2.38
CA LEU A 75 14.14 -20.99 2.69
C LEU A 75 12.84 -20.89 1.91
N LYS A 76 12.44 -19.68 1.49
CA LYS A 76 11.19 -19.39 0.76
C LYS A 76 9.97 -20.08 1.37
N PRO A 77 9.65 -19.84 2.66
CA PRO A 77 8.53 -20.50 3.35
C PRO A 77 7.18 -20.25 2.65
N PHE A 78 7.03 -19.09 2.02
CA PHE A 78 5.85 -18.70 1.23
C PHE A 78 6.04 -18.89 -0.28
N ARG A 79 7.09 -19.62 -0.69
CA ARG A 79 7.47 -19.83 -2.09
C ARG A 79 7.62 -18.48 -2.83
N ASP A 80 7.04 -18.37 -4.03
CA ASP A 80 7.07 -17.16 -4.86
C ASP A 80 6.03 -16.10 -4.48
N THR A 81 5.13 -16.39 -3.53
CA THR A 81 3.99 -15.52 -3.22
C THR A 81 4.43 -14.12 -2.79
N PRO A 82 5.40 -13.92 -1.86
CA PRO A 82 5.86 -12.59 -1.47
C PRO A 82 6.39 -11.77 -2.65
N ARG A 83 7.21 -12.40 -3.49
CA ARG A 83 7.81 -11.77 -4.68
C ARG A 83 6.74 -11.37 -5.70
N LYS A 84 5.82 -12.28 -6.01
CA LYS A 84 4.72 -12.02 -6.97
C LYS A 84 3.79 -10.93 -6.46
N LEU A 85 3.40 -11.01 -5.18
CA LEU A 85 2.52 -10.04 -4.56
C LEU A 85 3.16 -8.65 -4.53
N LYS A 86 4.45 -8.54 -4.18
CA LYS A 86 5.21 -7.28 -4.22
C LYS A 86 5.12 -6.63 -5.59
N VAL A 87 5.48 -7.35 -6.65
CA VAL A 87 5.44 -6.81 -8.02
C VAL A 87 4.04 -6.36 -8.42
N GLN A 88 3.02 -7.15 -8.10
CA GLN A 88 1.64 -6.84 -8.47
C GLN A 88 1.08 -5.64 -7.70
N ILE A 89 1.23 -5.62 -6.37
CA ILE A 89 0.73 -4.54 -5.51
C ILE A 89 1.44 -3.22 -5.83
N THR A 90 2.77 -3.23 -5.94
CA THR A 90 3.53 -2.00 -6.24
C THR A 90 3.09 -1.39 -7.56
N ARG A 91 2.95 -2.19 -8.62
CA ARG A 91 2.50 -1.68 -9.93
C ARG A 91 1.06 -1.18 -9.89
N ALA A 92 0.16 -1.94 -9.28
CA ALA A 92 -1.26 -1.58 -9.23
C ALA A 92 -1.49 -0.30 -8.43
N LEU A 93 -0.88 -0.18 -7.24
CA LEU A 93 -1.06 0.99 -6.39
C LEU A 93 -0.34 2.22 -6.93
N ALA A 94 0.84 2.08 -7.53
CA ALA A 94 1.51 3.20 -8.18
C ALA A 94 0.64 3.75 -9.32
N ALA A 95 0.12 2.88 -10.20
CA ALA A 95 -0.75 3.29 -11.30
C ALA A 95 -2.03 3.98 -10.78
N ALA A 96 -2.70 3.38 -9.78
CA ALA A 96 -3.92 3.95 -9.20
C ALA A 96 -3.67 5.31 -8.54
N ARG A 97 -2.59 5.45 -7.76
CA ARG A 97 -2.18 6.69 -7.11
C ARG A 97 -1.92 7.78 -8.14
N THR A 98 -1.10 7.50 -9.15
CA THR A 98 -0.78 8.45 -10.22
C THR A 98 -2.02 8.84 -11.01
N PHE A 99 -2.91 7.91 -11.30
CA PHE A 99 -4.17 8.19 -12.01
C PHE A 99 -5.05 9.18 -11.23
N VAL A 100 -5.30 8.91 -9.95
CA VAL A 100 -6.13 9.78 -9.10
C VAL A 100 -5.48 11.15 -8.91
N GLN A 101 -4.17 11.19 -8.65
CA GLN A 101 -3.42 12.45 -8.54
C GLN A 101 -3.48 13.26 -9.83
N GLY A 102 -3.33 12.60 -10.99
CA GLY A 102 -3.43 13.22 -12.31
C GLY A 102 -4.81 13.85 -12.55
N LEU A 103 -5.89 13.15 -12.18
CA LEU A 103 -7.26 13.70 -12.26
C LEU A 103 -7.45 14.92 -11.36
N MET A 104 -6.89 14.88 -10.14
CA MET A 104 -6.97 16.01 -9.19
C MET A 104 -6.23 17.24 -9.71
N VAL A 105 -5.00 17.05 -10.22
CA VAL A 105 -4.23 18.13 -10.83
C VAL A 105 -4.93 18.67 -12.08
N GLY A 106 -5.47 17.80 -12.94
CA GLY A 106 -6.21 18.19 -14.13
C GLY A 106 -7.43 19.06 -13.80
N ARG A 107 -8.21 18.68 -12.77
CA ARG A 107 -9.32 19.49 -12.25
C ARG A 107 -8.83 20.85 -11.76
N GLU A 108 -7.73 20.89 -11.01
CA GLU A 108 -7.18 22.14 -10.48
C GLU A 108 -6.76 23.10 -11.61
N VAL A 109 -6.04 22.59 -12.62
CA VAL A 109 -5.63 23.38 -13.78
C VAL A 109 -6.83 23.92 -14.54
N ALA A 110 -7.85 23.08 -14.81
CA ALA A 110 -9.08 23.51 -15.49
C ALA A 110 -9.82 24.62 -14.72
N ASN A 111 -9.83 24.57 -13.39
CA ASN A 111 -10.42 25.61 -12.56
C ASN A 111 -9.62 26.92 -12.61
N ARG A 112 -8.29 26.86 -12.59
CA ARG A 112 -7.41 28.04 -12.72
C ARG A 112 -7.57 28.68 -14.12
N VAL A 113 -7.46 27.85 -15.15
CA VAL A 113 -8.19 27.87 -16.42
C VAL A 113 -9.31 28.91 -16.55
N ALA A 114 -10.47 28.46 -16.06
CA ALA A 114 -11.74 29.15 -16.11
C ALA A 114 -11.70 30.52 -15.41
N LYS A 115 -11.01 30.64 -14.27
CA LYS A 115 -10.88 31.92 -13.54
C LYS A 115 -10.16 33.00 -14.35
N VAL A 116 -9.05 32.65 -15.01
CA VAL A 116 -8.33 33.58 -15.89
C VAL A 116 -9.19 33.98 -17.08
N ARG A 117 -9.94 33.04 -17.67
CA ARG A 117 -10.88 33.37 -18.75
C ARG A 117 -11.95 34.38 -18.30
N GLN A 118 -12.50 34.20 -17.10
CA GLN A 118 -13.51 35.12 -16.54
C GLN A 118 -12.94 36.51 -16.31
N SER A 119 -11.72 36.64 -15.78
CA SER A 119 -11.10 37.95 -15.55
C SER A 119 -10.74 38.66 -16.85
N LEU A 120 -10.30 37.94 -17.89
CA LEU A 120 -10.02 38.51 -19.21
C LEU A 120 -11.29 39.05 -19.90
N LEU A 121 -12.43 38.37 -19.75
CA LEU A 121 -13.72 38.81 -20.29
C LEU A 121 -14.30 40.05 -19.57
N GLN A 122 -13.83 40.36 -18.37
CA GLN A 122 -14.19 41.57 -17.63
C GLN A 122 -13.30 42.77 -17.97
N HIS A 123 -12.17 42.56 -18.67
CA HIS A 123 -11.32 43.66 -19.12
C HIS A 123 -11.90 44.34 -20.38
N PRO A 124 -12.00 45.69 -20.41
CA PRO A 124 -12.68 46.43 -21.48
C PRO A 124 -12.05 46.26 -22.88
N ILE A 125 -10.82 45.75 -22.98
CA ILE A 125 -10.11 45.53 -24.25
C ILE A 125 -10.67 44.32 -25.03
N THR A 126 -11.40 43.40 -24.39
CA THR A 126 -11.98 42.21 -25.07
C THR A 126 -13.34 42.46 -25.73
N ALA A 127 -13.94 43.64 -25.57
CA ALA A 127 -15.20 44.02 -26.23
C ALA A 127 -15.10 44.06 -27.77
N SER A 128 -13.89 44.11 -28.34
CA SER A 128 -13.62 44.13 -29.78
C SER A 128 -13.79 42.77 -30.50
N TRP A 129 -13.94 41.65 -29.78
CA TRP A 129 -14.00 40.30 -30.38
C TRP A 129 -15.41 39.68 -30.37
N LYS A 130 -16.44 40.45 -29.99
CA LYS A 130 -17.85 40.09 -30.18
C LYS A 130 -18.37 40.79 -31.45
N ALA A 131 -18.03 40.25 -32.61
CA ALA A 131 -18.69 40.52 -33.88
C ALA A 131 -19.12 39.17 -34.48
#